data_AF-A0A835FHG7-F1
#
_entry.id   AF-A0A835FHG7-F1
#
_cell.length_a   1.000
_cell.length_b   1.000
_cell.length_c   1.000
_cell.angle_alpha   90.00
_cell.angle_beta   90.00
_cell.angle_gamma   90.00
#
_symmetry.space_group_name_H-M   'P 1'
#
loop_
_entity.id
_entity.type
_entity.pdbx_description
1 polymer ?
#
loop_
_entity_poly.entity_id
_entity_poly.type
_entity_poly.pdbx_seq_one_letter_code
_entity_poly.pdbx_strand_id
1 'polypeptide(L)'
;MYDEPPRWIMVHVRFGEAETTLAIAQDDLYLIGFNNSAGNWFKLQAKEDGQGFAGLPGSAVLPIKENYADLLGRADDAVDAHMYLSTVPLGNLSAIQAVKTLAGYNLDKPNDELAAALVRFVVMISEAMRFSAIREKISGEQWKQETFITQREASYVIYWGNLTHLLVRWKQKGYWGGKGSKERWLTNFAKLIREQIGVNDQTDALAIVDFLIRPKPTTRGRCGRKLLLD
;
A
#
# COMPACT_ATOMS: atom_id res chain seq x y z
N MET A 1 6.27 3.73 15.34
CA MET A 1 6.23 2.28 15.65
C MET A 1 4.80 1.83 15.36
N TYR A 2 4.60 1.11 14.25
CA TYR A 2 3.28 0.56 13.92
C TYR A 2 3.00 -0.62 14.87
N ASP A 3 1.82 -0.64 15.48
CA ASP A 3 1.36 -1.80 16.25
C ASP A 3 1.17 -3.01 15.30
N GLU A 4 1.21 -4.23 15.83
CA GLU A 4 0.87 -5.41 15.05
C GLU A 4 -0.57 -5.28 14.49
N PRO A 5 -0.79 -5.55 13.19
CA PRO A 5 -2.12 -5.43 12.61
C PRO A 5 -3.08 -6.37 13.36
N PRO A 6 -4.31 -5.92 13.65
CA PRO A 6 -5.22 -6.70 14.50
C PRO A 6 -5.63 -8.03 13.86
N ARG A 7 -5.60 -8.10 12.51
CA ARG A 7 -5.99 -9.24 11.68
C ARG A 7 -5.35 -9.10 10.29
N TRP A 8 -5.37 -10.21 9.56
CA TRP A 8 -5.01 -10.26 8.14
C TRP A 8 -6.21 -10.56 7.26
N ILE A 9 -6.24 -9.93 6.09
CA ILE A 9 -7.10 -10.29 4.98
C ILE A 9 -6.30 -11.28 4.12
N MET A 10 -6.81 -12.51 4.01
CA MET A 10 -6.18 -13.55 3.19
C MET A 10 -6.79 -13.51 1.78
N VAL A 11 -5.96 -13.22 0.78
CA VAL A 11 -6.39 -13.17 -0.62
C VAL A 11 -5.81 -14.37 -1.36
N HIS A 12 -6.65 -15.33 -1.67
CA HIS A 12 -6.29 -16.51 -2.45
C HIS A 12 -6.28 -16.18 -3.94
N VAL A 13 -5.12 -16.32 -4.59
CA VAL A 13 -4.95 -16.06 -6.02
C VAL A 13 -4.50 -17.35 -6.71
N ARG A 14 -5.19 -17.71 -7.80
CA ARG A 14 -4.95 -18.97 -8.52
C ARG A 14 -4.93 -18.79 -10.03
N PHE A 15 -4.08 -19.56 -10.70
CA PHE A 15 -4.08 -19.71 -12.16
C PHE A 15 -3.61 -21.12 -12.55
N GLY A 16 -4.50 -21.91 -13.17
CA GLY A 16 -4.24 -23.32 -13.39
C GLY A 16 -3.99 -24.04 -12.06
N GLU A 17 -2.88 -24.77 -11.97
CA GLU A 17 -2.43 -25.45 -10.74
C GLU A 17 -1.61 -24.55 -9.81
N ALA A 18 -1.21 -23.36 -10.25
CA ALA A 18 -0.44 -22.44 -9.43
C ALA A 18 -1.37 -21.67 -8.49
N GLU A 19 -1.08 -21.73 -7.19
CA GLU A 19 -1.83 -21.01 -6.16
C GLU A 19 -0.91 -20.33 -5.15
N THR A 20 -1.32 -19.15 -4.70
CA THR A 20 -0.68 -18.41 -3.62
C THR A 20 -1.72 -17.70 -2.78
N THR A 21 -1.44 -17.52 -1.50
CA THR A 21 -2.28 -16.72 -0.61
C THR A 21 -1.51 -15.51 -0.15
N LEU A 22 -2.02 -14.31 -0.41
CA LEU A 22 -1.44 -13.06 0.05
C LEU A 22 -2.01 -12.71 1.43
N ALA A 23 -1.15 -12.31 2.37
CA ALA A 23 -1.55 -11.80 3.68
C ALA A 23 -1.47 -10.27 3.69
N ILE A 24 -2.62 -9.61 3.81
CA ILE A 24 -2.73 -8.16 3.79
C ILE A 24 -3.16 -7.66 5.18
N ALA A 25 -2.47 -6.66 5.73
CA ALA A 25 -2.83 -6.05 7.01
C ALA A 25 -4.18 -5.33 6.90
N GLN A 26 -5.09 -5.57 7.86
CA GLN A 26 -6.46 -5.06 7.78
C GLN A 26 -6.56 -3.54 8.05
N ASP A 27 -5.61 -2.95 8.76
CA ASP A 27 -5.62 -1.56 9.22
C ASP A 27 -5.08 -0.58 8.19
N ASP A 28 -4.06 -0.96 7.43
CA ASP A 28 -3.45 -0.11 6.40
C ASP A 28 -3.47 -0.73 4.99
N LEU A 29 -3.99 -1.95 4.83
CA LEU A 29 -4.05 -2.69 3.56
C LEU A 29 -2.68 -3.01 2.96
N TYR A 30 -1.61 -3.06 3.75
CA TYR A 30 -0.28 -3.38 3.25
C TYR A 30 -0.08 -4.90 3.08
N LEU A 31 0.63 -5.32 2.03
CA LEU A 31 1.00 -6.72 1.81
C LEU A 31 2.13 -7.11 2.76
N ILE A 32 1.86 -7.97 3.74
CA ILE A 32 2.84 -8.40 4.74
C ILE A 32 3.64 -9.62 4.26
N GLY A 33 3.03 -10.48 3.45
CA GLY A 33 3.65 -11.73 3.05
C GLY A 33 2.75 -12.58 2.17
N PHE A 34 3.19 -13.81 1.90
CA PHE A 34 2.46 -14.76 1.08
C PHE A 34 2.73 -16.22 1.46
N ASN A 35 1.84 -17.10 1.02
CA ASN A 35 1.97 -18.55 1.07
C ASN A 35 2.22 -19.09 -0.34
N ASN A 36 3.19 -19.99 -0.49
CA ASN A 36 3.42 -20.71 -1.75
C ASN A 36 2.51 -21.96 -1.85
N SER A 37 2.52 -22.67 -2.99
CA SER A 37 1.68 -23.87 -3.18
C SER A 37 2.10 -25.07 -2.32
N ALA A 38 3.29 -25.03 -1.71
CA ALA A 38 3.73 -26.04 -0.74
C ALA A 38 3.23 -25.76 0.69
N GLY A 39 2.46 -24.67 0.91
CA GLY A 39 1.97 -24.29 2.21
C GLY A 39 2.99 -23.53 3.07
N ASN A 40 4.16 -23.18 2.52
CA ASN A 40 5.17 -22.40 3.24
C ASN A 40 4.81 -20.91 3.23
N TRP A 41 4.87 -20.28 4.40
CA TRP A 41 4.63 -18.86 4.56
C TRP A 41 5.93 -18.06 4.55
N PHE A 42 5.89 -16.91 3.89
CA PHE A 42 6.98 -15.95 3.79
C PHE A 42 6.46 -14.56 4.14
N LYS A 43 7.26 -13.74 4.81
CA LYS A 43 6.93 -12.34 5.11
C LYS A 43 8.04 -11.39 4.73
N LEU A 44 7.67 -10.16 4.38
CA LEU A 44 8.62 -9.08 4.16
C LEU A 44 9.37 -8.75 5.45
N GLN A 45 10.61 -8.27 5.31
CA GLN A 45 11.37 -7.73 6.41
C GLN A 45 10.79 -6.37 6.81
N ALA A 46 10.69 -6.13 8.12
CA ALA A 46 10.29 -4.82 8.61
C ALA A 46 11.31 -3.73 8.23
N LYS A 47 10.83 -2.49 8.14
CA LYS A 47 11.64 -1.32 7.72
C LYS A 47 12.85 -1.02 8.64
N GLU A 48 12.78 -1.37 9.92
CA GLU A 48 13.83 -1.14 10.92
C GLU A 48 14.54 -2.46 11.31
N ASP A 49 15.88 -2.48 11.28
CA ASP A 49 16.89 -3.47 11.72
C ASP A 49 16.42 -4.83 12.30
N GLY A 50 15.48 -5.51 11.64
CA GLY A 50 14.87 -6.76 12.13
C GLY A 50 13.96 -6.58 13.36
N GLN A 51 13.73 -5.36 13.83
CA GLN A 51 12.78 -5.02 14.89
C GLN A 51 11.46 -4.56 14.27
N GLY A 52 10.63 -5.51 13.87
CA GLY A 52 9.26 -5.27 13.44
C GLY A 52 8.28 -6.22 14.09
N PHE A 53 6.98 -5.95 13.90
CA PHE A 53 5.93 -6.81 14.44
C PHE A 53 6.05 -8.25 13.87
N ALA A 54 5.69 -9.24 14.70
CA ALA A 54 5.82 -10.65 14.36
C ALA A 54 5.05 -11.00 13.08
N GLY A 55 3.90 -10.35 12.86
CA GLY A 55 3.33 -9.97 11.56
C GLY A 55 2.74 -11.08 10.72
N LEU A 56 3.29 -12.29 10.78
CA LEU A 56 2.74 -13.51 10.18
C LEU A 56 3.38 -14.72 10.88
N PRO A 57 2.72 -15.31 11.89
CA PRO A 57 3.30 -16.40 12.68
C PRO A 57 3.71 -17.61 11.81
N GLY A 58 4.86 -18.22 12.10
CA GLY A 58 5.35 -19.39 11.38
C GLY A 58 5.89 -19.11 9.96
N SER A 59 6.09 -17.84 9.60
CA SER A 59 6.65 -17.45 8.31
C SER A 59 8.16 -17.28 8.33
N ALA A 60 8.81 -17.59 7.20
CA ALA A 60 10.20 -17.24 6.95
C ALA A 60 10.33 -15.76 6.56
N VAL A 61 11.36 -15.08 7.05
CA VAL A 61 11.62 -13.68 6.71
C VAL A 61 12.36 -13.60 5.39
N LEU A 62 11.82 -12.82 4.46
CA LEU A 62 12.44 -12.54 3.17
C LEU A 62 13.51 -11.45 3.33
N PRO A 63 14.59 -11.49 2.55
CA PRO A 63 15.58 -10.41 2.48
C PRO A 63 15.08 -9.24 1.60
N ILE A 64 13.79 -8.91 1.71
CA ILE A 64 13.13 -7.81 0.99
C ILE A 64 12.38 -7.01 2.04
N LYS A 65 12.72 -5.74 2.21
CA LYS A 65 12.01 -4.89 3.17
C LYS A 65 10.65 -4.48 2.65
N GLU A 66 9.78 -4.14 3.60
CA GLU A 66 8.44 -3.62 3.39
C GLU A 66 8.45 -2.17 2.88
N ASN A 67 9.11 -1.91 1.75
CA ASN A 67 9.19 -0.59 1.13
C ASN A 67 9.27 -0.71 -0.40
N TYR A 68 8.92 0.36 -1.12
CA TYR A 68 8.94 0.32 -2.58
C TYR A 68 10.35 0.20 -3.17
N ALA A 69 11.37 0.74 -2.52
CA ALA A 69 12.74 0.67 -3.01
C ALA A 69 13.22 -0.79 -3.11
N ASP A 70 13.09 -1.57 -2.03
CA ASP A 70 13.43 -2.99 -2.02
C ASP A 70 12.55 -3.80 -2.99
N LEU A 71 11.24 -3.55 -3.00
CA LEU A 71 10.29 -4.23 -3.90
C LEU A 71 10.57 -3.96 -5.40
N LEU A 72 11.22 -2.84 -5.71
CA LEU A 72 11.60 -2.45 -7.07
C LEU A 72 13.07 -2.77 -7.39
N GLY A 73 13.81 -3.41 -6.48
CA GLY A 73 15.24 -3.69 -6.66
C GLY A 73 16.11 -2.42 -6.68
N ARG A 74 15.66 -1.37 -5.99
CA ARG A 74 16.29 -0.04 -5.91
C ARG A 74 16.72 0.34 -4.49
N ALA A 75 17.09 -0.64 -3.66
CA ALA A 75 17.47 -0.38 -2.27
C ALA A 75 18.66 0.62 -2.15
N ASP A 76 19.58 0.61 -3.12
CA ASP A 76 20.72 1.54 -3.20
C ASP A 76 20.35 2.95 -3.70
N ASP A 77 19.16 3.12 -4.28
CA ASP A 77 18.64 4.38 -4.82
C ASP A 77 17.17 4.57 -4.42
N ALA A 78 16.96 4.72 -3.11
CA ALA A 78 15.64 4.76 -2.50
C ALA A 78 14.90 6.10 -2.68
N VAL A 79 15.59 7.16 -3.11
CA VAL A 79 14.98 8.48 -3.31
C VAL A 79 13.92 8.38 -4.40
N ASP A 80 12.70 8.79 -4.07
CA ASP A 80 11.55 8.74 -4.98
C ASP A 80 11.30 7.37 -5.64
N ALA A 81 11.75 6.26 -5.02
CA ALA A 81 11.61 4.92 -5.57
C ALA A 81 10.14 4.57 -5.92
N HIS A 82 9.18 5.07 -5.16
CA HIS A 82 7.75 4.92 -5.43
C HIS A 82 7.33 5.41 -6.83
N MET A 83 8.04 6.38 -7.42
CA MET A 83 7.75 6.86 -8.77
C MET A 83 7.96 5.79 -9.84
N TYR A 84 8.85 4.82 -9.59
CA TYR A 84 9.08 3.68 -10.48
C TYR A 84 7.97 2.62 -10.43
N LEU A 85 6.97 2.77 -9.57
CA LEU A 85 5.75 1.97 -9.70
C LEU A 85 5.07 2.15 -11.06
N SER A 86 5.29 3.29 -11.74
CA SER A 86 4.81 3.52 -13.11
C SER A 86 5.48 2.65 -14.17
N THR A 87 6.57 1.95 -13.84
CA THR A 87 7.25 1.02 -14.76
C THR A 87 6.89 -0.44 -14.50
N VAL A 88 6.06 -0.72 -13.48
CA VAL A 88 5.63 -2.08 -13.16
C VAL A 88 4.54 -2.49 -14.15
N PRO A 89 4.72 -3.58 -14.92
CA PRO A 89 3.68 -4.05 -15.83
C PRO A 89 2.53 -4.67 -15.03
N LEU A 90 1.31 -4.23 -15.32
CA LEU A 90 0.07 -4.66 -14.68
C LEU A 90 -0.85 -5.35 -15.69
N GLY A 91 -1.92 -5.97 -15.18
CA GLY A 91 -2.90 -6.68 -16.00
C GLY A 91 -2.84 -8.20 -15.81
N ASN A 92 -3.67 -8.90 -16.57
CA ASN A 92 -3.93 -10.33 -16.38
C ASN A 92 -2.66 -11.18 -16.53
N LEU A 93 -1.87 -10.96 -17.57
CA LEU A 93 -0.62 -11.71 -17.81
C LEU A 93 0.39 -11.47 -16.70
N SER A 94 0.53 -10.22 -16.22
CA SER A 94 1.40 -9.87 -15.10
C SER A 94 0.97 -10.55 -13.81
N ALA A 95 -0.34 -10.63 -13.54
CA ALA A 95 -0.88 -11.36 -12.40
C ALA A 95 -0.61 -12.87 -12.50
N ILE A 96 -0.78 -13.46 -13.68
CA ILE A 96 -0.48 -14.88 -13.92
C ILE A 96 1.00 -15.19 -13.64
N GLN A 97 1.91 -14.36 -14.16
CA GLN A 97 3.34 -14.51 -13.92
C GLN A 97 3.68 -14.37 -12.43
N ALA A 98 3.08 -13.40 -11.75
CA ALA A 98 3.25 -13.20 -10.32
C ALA A 98 2.74 -14.40 -9.51
N VAL A 99 1.55 -14.93 -9.79
CA VAL A 99 1.03 -16.15 -9.14
C VAL A 99 2.01 -17.31 -9.30
N LYS A 100 2.46 -17.59 -10.53
CA LYS A 100 3.39 -18.69 -10.79
C LYS A 100 4.70 -18.54 -10.03
N THR A 101 5.20 -17.31 -9.92
CA THR A 101 6.43 -16.99 -9.19
C THR A 101 6.26 -17.27 -7.70
N LEU A 102 5.21 -16.72 -7.08
CA LEU A 102 4.93 -16.89 -5.65
C LEU A 102 4.57 -18.34 -5.30
N ALA A 103 3.74 -18.99 -6.11
CA ALA A 103 3.33 -20.39 -5.97
C ALA A 103 4.52 -21.34 -5.92
N GLY A 104 5.52 -21.12 -6.78
CA GLY A 104 6.72 -21.95 -6.87
C GLY A 104 7.92 -21.42 -6.09
N TYR A 105 7.77 -20.40 -5.23
CA TYR A 105 8.90 -19.79 -4.53
C TYR A 105 9.47 -20.74 -3.46
N ASN A 106 10.80 -20.75 -3.35
CA ASN A 106 11.55 -21.30 -2.22
C ASN A 106 12.78 -20.40 -1.97
N LEU A 107 13.45 -20.59 -0.83
CA LEU A 107 14.57 -19.73 -0.42
C LEU A 107 15.82 -19.83 -1.31
N ASP A 108 15.89 -20.83 -2.20
CA ASP A 108 17.00 -21.00 -3.14
C ASP A 108 16.81 -20.16 -4.42
N LYS A 109 15.63 -19.57 -4.63
CA LYS A 109 15.34 -18.76 -5.81
C LYS A 109 15.86 -17.31 -5.69
N PRO A 110 16.18 -16.66 -6.82
CA PRO A 110 16.57 -15.26 -6.84
C PRO A 110 15.48 -14.34 -6.26
N ASN A 111 15.91 -13.31 -5.53
CA ASN A 111 15.00 -12.34 -4.90
C ASN A 111 14.41 -11.35 -5.90
N ASP A 112 15.04 -11.10 -7.04
CA ASP A 112 14.58 -10.09 -8.01
C ASP A 112 13.25 -10.47 -8.65
N GLU A 113 13.09 -11.74 -9.04
CA GLU A 113 11.82 -12.26 -9.57
C GLU A 113 10.73 -12.22 -8.50
N LEU A 114 11.08 -12.54 -7.25
CA LEU A 114 10.19 -12.46 -6.11
C LEU A 114 9.71 -11.03 -5.86
N ALA A 115 10.64 -10.06 -5.79
CA ALA A 115 10.35 -8.65 -5.59
C ALA A 115 9.42 -8.12 -6.70
N ALA A 116 9.73 -8.46 -7.96
CA ALA A 116 8.90 -8.11 -9.11
C ALA A 116 7.50 -8.76 -9.06
N ALA A 117 7.34 -9.96 -8.52
CA ALA A 117 6.03 -10.58 -8.33
C ALA A 117 5.24 -9.92 -7.19
N LEU A 118 5.90 -9.61 -6.07
CA LEU A 118 5.29 -8.95 -4.92
C LEU A 118 4.83 -7.53 -5.28
N VAL A 119 5.66 -6.72 -5.94
CA VAL A 119 5.31 -5.33 -6.28
C VAL A 119 4.10 -5.25 -7.22
N ARG A 120 3.96 -6.20 -8.15
CA ARG A 120 2.78 -6.32 -9.01
C ARG A 120 1.51 -6.47 -8.18
N PHE A 121 1.50 -7.36 -7.18
CA PHE A 121 0.34 -7.53 -6.30
C PHE A 121 0.14 -6.38 -5.31
N VAL A 122 1.22 -5.74 -4.85
CA VAL A 122 1.11 -4.49 -4.07
C VAL A 122 0.30 -3.47 -4.86
N VAL A 123 0.65 -3.22 -6.12
CA VAL A 123 -0.07 -2.25 -6.97
C VAL A 123 -1.48 -2.73 -7.31
N MET A 124 -1.62 -3.97 -7.80
CA MET A 124 -2.91 -4.48 -8.31
C MET A 124 -3.95 -4.77 -7.23
N ILE A 125 -3.52 -4.95 -5.97
CA ILE A 125 -4.42 -5.27 -4.87
C ILE A 125 -4.38 -4.16 -3.82
N SER A 126 -3.22 -3.91 -3.19
CA SER A 126 -3.15 -2.96 -2.07
C SER A 126 -3.43 -1.53 -2.52
N GLU A 127 -2.70 -1.04 -3.54
CA GLU A 127 -2.89 0.32 -4.02
C GLU A 127 -4.19 0.51 -4.79
N ALA A 128 -4.63 -0.48 -5.57
CA ALA A 128 -5.92 -0.47 -6.24
C ALA A 128 -7.13 -0.54 -5.28
N MET A 129 -6.97 -1.15 -4.10
CA MET A 129 -7.98 -1.03 -3.04
C MET A 129 -7.98 0.39 -2.47
N ARG A 130 -6.81 0.96 -2.15
CA ARG A 130 -6.72 2.31 -1.57
C ARG A 130 -7.22 3.40 -2.53
N PHE A 131 -6.90 3.30 -3.81
CA PHE A 131 -7.12 4.34 -4.81
C PHE A 131 -7.94 3.87 -6.01
N SER A 132 -9.14 4.44 -6.19
CA SER A 132 -9.97 4.25 -7.39
C SER A 132 -9.20 4.58 -8.67
N ALA A 133 -8.43 5.67 -8.65
CA ALA A 133 -7.63 6.13 -9.78
C ALA A 133 -6.60 5.08 -10.25
N ILE A 134 -6.07 4.26 -9.34
CA ILE A 134 -5.17 3.14 -9.67
C ILE A 134 -5.99 1.94 -10.16
N ARG A 135 -7.06 1.59 -9.45
CA ARG A 135 -7.93 0.45 -9.83
C ARG A 135 -8.48 0.58 -11.24
N GLU A 136 -8.88 1.78 -11.65
CA GLU A 136 -9.43 2.04 -12.97
C GLU A 136 -8.44 1.73 -14.11
N LYS A 137 -7.12 1.82 -13.86
CA LYS A 137 -6.09 1.46 -14.86
C LYS A 137 -6.04 -0.02 -15.19
N ILE A 138 -6.51 -0.86 -14.28
CA ILE A 138 -6.41 -2.32 -14.37
C ILE A 138 -7.79 -3.00 -14.39
N SER A 139 -8.87 -2.23 -14.50
CA SER A 139 -10.25 -2.73 -14.52
C SER A 139 -10.77 -2.90 -15.95
N GLY A 140 -11.89 -3.60 -16.12
CA GLY A 140 -12.57 -3.70 -17.42
C GLY A 140 -11.71 -4.34 -18.51
N GLU A 141 -11.68 -3.73 -19.69
CA GLU A 141 -10.90 -4.25 -20.83
C GLU A 141 -9.40 -4.06 -20.65
N GLN A 142 -8.97 -3.07 -19.86
CA GLN A 142 -7.57 -2.83 -19.55
C GLN A 142 -6.95 -4.01 -18.78
N TRP A 143 -7.75 -4.75 -18.00
CA TRP A 143 -7.30 -5.96 -17.33
C TRP A 143 -6.72 -7.01 -18.29
N LYS A 144 -7.27 -7.11 -19.51
CA LYS A 144 -6.85 -8.12 -20.49
C LYS A 144 -5.55 -7.76 -21.21
N GLN A 145 -5.07 -6.53 -21.02
CA GLN A 145 -3.91 -5.98 -21.70
C GLN A 145 -2.80 -5.70 -20.68
N GLU A 146 -1.58 -5.53 -21.17
CA GLU A 146 -0.53 -4.96 -20.33
C GLU A 146 -0.80 -3.46 -20.17
N THR A 147 -0.75 -2.99 -18.93
CA THR A 147 -1.03 -1.60 -18.57
C THR A 147 -0.09 -1.14 -17.47
N PHE A 148 -0.03 0.17 -17.27
CA PHE A 148 0.86 0.81 -16.31
C PHE A 148 0.09 1.94 -15.63
N ILE A 149 0.41 2.18 -14.35
CA ILE A 149 0.03 3.47 -13.74
C ILE A 149 0.97 4.56 -14.25
N THR A 150 0.51 5.80 -14.18
CA THR A 150 1.34 6.98 -14.47
C THR A 150 2.19 7.35 -13.26
N GLN A 151 3.22 8.17 -13.48
CA GLN A 151 4.00 8.77 -12.38
C GLN A 151 3.13 9.60 -11.43
N ARG A 152 2.05 10.21 -11.93
CA ARG A 152 1.10 10.95 -11.09
C ARG A 152 0.30 10.03 -10.17
N GLU A 153 -0.13 8.87 -10.65
CA GLU A 153 -0.79 7.87 -9.80
C GLU A 153 0.18 7.22 -8.83
N ALA A 154 1.42 6.99 -9.27
CA ALA A 154 2.49 6.50 -8.42
C ALA A 154 2.76 7.47 -7.25
N SER A 155 2.72 8.78 -7.47
CA SER A 155 2.93 9.75 -6.39
C SER A 155 1.81 9.75 -5.34
N TYR A 156 0.59 9.29 -5.66
CA TYR A 156 -0.51 9.24 -4.69
C TYR A 156 -0.20 8.33 -3.50
N VAL A 157 0.52 7.23 -3.71
CA VAL A 157 0.67 6.15 -2.72
C VAL A 157 1.34 6.63 -1.43
N ILE A 158 2.34 7.52 -1.53
CA ILE A 158 3.05 8.06 -0.37
C ILE A 158 2.25 9.11 0.40
N TYR A 159 1.19 9.65 -0.21
CA TYR A 159 0.33 10.68 0.35
C TYR A 159 -1.00 10.13 0.89
N TRP A 160 -1.24 8.81 0.80
CA TRP A 160 -2.47 8.18 1.26
C TRP A 160 -2.80 8.51 2.72
N GLY A 161 -1.80 8.48 3.60
CA GLY A 161 -1.95 8.86 5.00
C GLY A 161 -2.39 10.31 5.16
N ASN A 162 -1.74 11.25 4.47
CA ASN A 162 -2.10 12.68 4.50
C ASN A 162 -3.52 12.92 3.96
N LEU A 163 -3.91 12.26 2.86
CA LEU A 163 -5.26 12.33 2.29
C LEU A 163 -6.31 11.82 3.29
N THR A 164 -6.03 10.69 3.95
CA THR A 164 -6.89 10.17 5.01
C THR A 164 -7.10 11.20 6.12
N HIS A 165 -6.01 11.81 6.61
CA HIS A 165 -6.10 12.83 7.65
C HIS A 165 -6.97 14.02 7.24
N LEU A 166 -6.76 14.53 6.03
CA LEU A 166 -7.51 15.66 5.49
C LEU A 166 -9.00 15.33 5.36
N LEU A 167 -9.34 14.17 4.81
CA LEU A 167 -10.74 13.73 4.64
C LEU A 167 -11.43 13.51 5.99
N VAL A 168 -10.77 12.84 6.94
CA VAL A 168 -11.33 12.61 8.28
C VAL A 168 -11.57 13.93 9.01
N ARG A 169 -10.60 14.87 8.95
CA ARG A 169 -10.74 16.19 9.59
C ARG A 169 -11.82 17.03 8.92
N TRP A 170 -11.87 17.05 7.59
CA TRP A 170 -12.93 17.71 6.85
C TRP A 170 -14.30 17.17 7.26
N LYS A 171 -14.48 15.84 7.34
CA LYS A 171 -15.74 15.24 7.79
C LYS A 171 -16.12 15.64 9.22
N GLN A 172 -15.13 15.83 10.11
CA GLN A 172 -15.36 16.19 11.52
C GLN A 172 -15.59 17.69 11.76
N LYS A 173 -14.96 18.55 10.97
CA LYS A 173 -14.84 19.99 11.26
C LYS A 173 -15.30 20.91 10.13
N GLY A 174 -15.51 20.37 8.93
CA GLY A 174 -16.01 21.09 7.77
C GLY A 174 -14.95 21.86 6.96
N TYR A 175 -13.65 21.68 7.23
CA TYR A 175 -12.59 22.37 6.48
C TYR A 175 -11.47 21.44 5.98
N TRP A 176 -11.01 21.68 4.75
CA TRP A 176 -9.94 20.97 4.05
C TRP A 176 -8.61 21.74 4.18
N GLY A 177 -8.08 21.88 5.41
CA GLY A 177 -6.94 22.78 5.66
C GLY A 177 -7.20 24.23 5.19
N GLY A 178 -6.21 25.13 5.32
CA GLY A 178 -6.34 26.49 4.76
C GLY A 178 -7.26 27.45 5.55
N LYS A 179 -7.83 28.46 4.86
CA LYS A 179 -8.62 29.54 5.49
C LYS A 179 -9.80 28.96 6.27
N GLY A 180 -9.76 29.12 7.59
CA GLY A 180 -10.77 28.57 8.52
C GLY A 180 -10.25 27.42 9.38
N SER A 181 -9.15 26.75 8.98
CA SER A 181 -8.47 25.77 9.82
C SER A 181 -7.75 26.47 10.97
N LYS A 182 -8.10 26.10 12.21
CA LYS A 182 -7.32 26.48 13.41
C LYS A 182 -6.06 25.60 13.58
N GLU A 183 -5.86 24.65 12.68
CA GLU A 183 -4.82 23.63 12.75
C GLU A 183 -3.76 23.88 11.66
N ARG A 184 -2.61 24.45 12.07
CA ARG A 184 -1.51 24.79 11.17
C ARG A 184 -0.95 23.58 10.42
N TRP A 185 -0.84 22.44 11.09
CA TRP A 185 -0.37 21.19 10.49
C TRP A 185 -1.26 20.72 9.33
N LEU A 186 -2.59 20.84 9.48
CA LEU A 186 -3.55 20.48 8.44
C LEU A 186 -3.44 21.40 7.20
N THR A 187 -3.14 22.67 7.43
CA THR A 187 -2.89 23.63 6.34
C THR A 187 -1.63 23.30 5.56
N ASN A 188 -0.56 22.89 6.25
CA ASN A 188 0.67 22.46 5.60
C ASN A 188 0.46 21.20 4.77
N PHE A 189 -0.31 20.22 5.28
CA PHE A 189 -0.65 19.01 4.52
C PHE A 189 -1.48 19.34 3.28
N ALA A 190 -2.53 20.15 3.40
CA ALA A 190 -3.33 20.56 2.25
C ALA A 190 -2.48 21.27 1.18
N LYS A 191 -1.56 22.15 1.60
CA LYS A 191 -0.62 22.82 0.69
C LYS A 191 0.30 21.83 -0.02
N LEU A 192 0.93 20.92 0.74
CA LEU A 192 1.83 19.90 0.21
C LEU A 192 1.11 19.00 -0.80
N ILE A 193 -0.06 18.49 -0.44
CA ILE A 193 -0.88 17.62 -1.29
C ILE A 193 -1.27 18.31 -2.60
N ARG A 194 -1.67 19.57 -2.53
CA ARG A 194 -1.95 20.36 -3.73
C ARG A 194 -0.72 20.51 -4.63
N GLU A 195 0.43 20.83 -4.04
CA GLU A 195 1.67 21.06 -4.79
C GLU A 195 2.24 19.79 -5.40
N GLN A 196 2.08 18.64 -4.73
CA GLN A 196 2.74 17.39 -5.10
C GLN A 196 1.87 16.48 -5.97
N ILE A 197 0.56 16.45 -5.72
CA ILE A 197 -0.37 15.54 -6.41
C ILE A 197 -1.58 16.23 -7.04
N GLY A 198 -1.67 17.56 -6.91
CA GLY A 198 -2.71 18.36 -7.57
C GLY A 198 -4.10 18.18 -6.99
N VAL A 199 -4.22 17.68 -5.75
CA VAL A 199 -5.50 17.50 -5.04
C VAL A 199 -5.78 18.77 -4.23
N ASN A 200 -6.80 19.53 -4.61
CA ASN A 200 -7.05 20.87 -4.07
C ASN A 200 -8.02 20.86 -2.89
N ASP A 201 -8.99 19.94 -2.91
CA ASP A 201 -10.06 19.87 -1.93
C ASP A 201 -10.53 18.43 -1.67
N GLN A 202 -11.54 18.28 -0.81
CA GLN A 202 -12.13 16.99 -0.49
C GLN A 202 -12.76 16.29 -1.70
N THR A 203 -13.25 17.04 -2.68
CA THR A 203 -13.93 16.49 -3.86
C THR A 203 -12.89 15.82 -4.75
N ASP A 204 -11.76 16.51 -4.98
CA ASP A 204 -10.60 15.94 -5.68
C ASP A 204 -10.10 14.67 -4.98
N ALA A 205 -10.02 14.69 -3.64
CA ALA A 205 -9.54 13.55 -2.87
C ALA A 205 -10.50 12.35 -2.93
N LEU A 206 -11.81 12.59 -2.80
CA LEU A 206 -12.84 11.55 -2.91
C LEU A 206 -12.97 10.99 -4.32
N ALA A 207 -12.52 11.71 -5.34
CA ALA A 207 -12.48 11.21 -6.71
C ALA A 207 -11.38 10.14 -6.92
N ILE A 208 -10.35 10.12 -6.07
CA ILE A 208 -9.17 9.24 -6.26
C ILE A 208 -8.99 8.17 -5.17
N VAL A 209 -9.62 8.29 -3.99
CA VAL A 209 -9.42 7.39 -2.83
C VAL A 209 -10.72 6.68 -2.47
N ASP A 210 -10.66 5.37 -2.22
CA ASP A 210 -11.81 4.57 -1.75
C ASP A 210 -11.70 4.17 -0.27
N PHE A 211 -10.49 3.85 0.20
CA PHE A 211 -10.25 3.39 1.57
C PHE A 211 -9.42 4.40 2.34
N LEU A 212 -9.78 4.61 3.60
CA LEU A 212 -9.10 5.51 4.52
C LEU A 212 -8.56 4.71 5.70
N ILE A 213 -7.39 5.11 6.21
CA ILE A 213 -6.86 4.59 7.47
C ILE A 213 -7.85 4.89 8.59
N ARG A 214 -8.14 3.88 9.41
CA ARG A 214 -9.03 4.04 10.56
C ARG A 214 -8.38 4.97 11.60
N PRO A 215 -9.02 6.08 11.99
CA PRO A 215 -8.52 6.92 13.09
C PRO A 215 -8.46 6.14 14.41
N LYS A 216 -7.29 6.14 15.06
CA LYS A 216 -7.15 5.54 16.40
C LYS A 216 -7.76 6.49 17.45
N PRO A 217 -8.71 6.04 18.28
CA PRO A 217 -9.16 6.82 19.44
C PRO A 217 -7.99 7.08 20.37
N THR A 218 -7.64 8.36 20.62
CA THR A 218 -6.65 8.67 21.65
C THR A 218 -7.18 8.25 23.01
N THR A 219 -6.47 7.34 23.66
CA THR A 219 -6.51 7.24 25.11
C THR A 219 -5.71 8.41 25.68
N ARG A 220 -6.39 9.38 26.28
CA ARG A 220 -5.86 10.08 27.46
C ARG A 220 -6.98 10.75 28.24
N GLY A 221 -6.86 10.63 29.56
CA GLY A 221 -7.87 10.98 30.54
C GLY A 221 -8.38 12.42 30.43
N ARG A 222 -9.64 12.56 30.86
CA ARG A 222 -10.32 13.80 31.24
C ARG A 222 -9.89 15.05 30.47
N CYS A 223 -10.56 15.24 29.33
CA CYS A 223 -10.93 16.50 28.67
C CYS A 223 -10.55 16.49 27.17
N GLY A 224 -11.57 16.38 26.31
CA GLY A 224 -11.49 16.63 24.87
C GLY A 224 -10.85 15.52 24.03
N ARG A 225 -11.66 14.74 23.29
CA ARG A 225 -11.18 13.74 22.32
C ARG A 225 -10.38 14.43 21.21
N LYS A 226 -9.08 14.12 21.07
CA LYS A 226 -8.26 14.50 19.91
C LYS A 226 -7.77 13.22 19.23
N LEU A 227 -8.38 12.78 18.14
CA LEU A 227 -7.87 11.64 17.36
C LEU A 227 -6.47 11.95 16.78
N LEU A 228 -5.53 11.03 16.99
CA LEU A 228 -4.24 10.94 16.29
C LEU A 228 -4.35 9.74 15.32
N LEU A 229 -3.69 9.89 14.17
CA LEU A 229 -3.63 8.94 13.08
C LEU A 229 -2.12 8.79 12.85
N ASP A 230 -1.52 7.75 13.42
CA ASP A 230 -0.11 7.39 13.17
C ASP A 230 -0.03 6.48 11.95
#